data_AF-A0A367RRP0-F1
#
_entry.id   AF-A0A367RRP0-F1
#
_cell.length_a   1.000
_cell.length_b   1.000
_cell.length_c   1.000
_cell.angle_alpha   90.00
_cell.angle_beta   90.00
_cell.angle_gamma   90.00
#
_symmetry.space_group_name_H-M   'P 1'
#
loop_
_entity.id
_entity.type
_entity.pdbx_description
1 polymer ?
#
loop_
_entity_poly.entity_id
_entity_poly.type
_entity_poly.pdbx_seq_one_letter_code
_entity_poly.pdbx_strand_id
1 'polypeptide(L)' 'MDVALREDDCRIRKDNAPQNFTILRQIAINLLGKEKRVKVGIKNKQFLAAMDNNYLARVLALI' A
#
# COMPACT_ATOMS: atom_id res chain seq x y z
N MET A 1 -0.88 14.82 5.63
CA MET A 1 -2.17 14.28 6.11
C MET A 1 -2.78 13.48 4.99
N ASP A 2 -2.41 12.20 4.91
CA ASP A 2 -2.74 11.32 3.79
C ASP A 2 -3.98 10.51 4.19
N VAL A 3 -5.15 11.11 3.96
CA VAL A 3 -6.49 10.61 4.34
C VAL A 3 -6.93 9.47 3.40
N ALA A 4 -6.05 8.50 3.15
CA ALA A 4 -6.33 7.40 2.23
C ALA A 4 -6.60 6.08 2.96
N LEU A 5 -6.42 6.02 4.29
CA LEU A 5 -6.45 4.76 5.01
C LEU A 5 -7.13 4.81 6.38
N ARG A 6 -8.17 5.65 6.51
CA ARG A 6 -9.09 5.66 7.67
C ARG A 6 -8.34 5.54 9.01
N GLU A 7 -7.30 6.38 9.17
CA GLU A 7 -6.45 6.43 10.36
C GLU A 7 -7.28 6.74 11.64
N ASP A 8 -8.45 7.35 11.47
CA ASP A 8 -9.38 7.68 12.56
C ASP A 8 -10.25 6.50 13.07
N ASP A 9 -10.51 5.47 12.26
CA ASP A 9 -11.37 4.35 12.68
C ASP A 9 -10.59 3.23 13.37
N CYS A 10 -9.29 3.19 13.16
CA CYS A 10 -8.41 2.26 13.82
C CYS A 10 -7.94 2.89 15.12
N ARG A 11 -8.53 2.47 16.24
CA ARG A 11 -8.14 2.78 17.63
C ARG A 11 -6.74 2.25 17.95
N ILE A 12 -5.75 2.62 17.16
CA ILE A 12 -4.34 2.25 17.28
C ILE A 12 -3.69 3.32 18.14
N ARG A 13 -4.06 3.33 19.42
CA ARG A 13 -3.38 4.10 20.48
C ARG A 13 -2.51 3.17 21.32
N LYS A 14 -1.65 2.39 20.66
CA LYS A 14 -0.67 1.54 21.34
C LYS A 14 0.66 1.57 20.56
N ASP A 15 1.64 2.25 21.13
CA ASP A 15 3.07 2.23 20.76
C ASP A 15 3.41 2.70 19.33
N ASN A 16 4.49 2.14 18.75
CA ASN A 16 5.10 2.45 17.45
C ASN A 16 4.25 2.09 16.23
N ALA A 17 2.99 1.71 16.42
CA ALA A 17 2.11 1.31 15.34
C ALA A 17 1.94 2.35 14.20
N PRO A 18 1.82 3.68 14.43
CA PRO A 18 1.79 4.66 13.34
C PRO A 18 3.11 4.71 12.54
N GLN A 19 4.25 4.49 13.20
CA GLN A 19 5.56 4.41 12.54
C GLN A 19 5.66 3.13 11.70
N ASN A 20 5.27 1.99 12.25
CA ASN A 20 5.24 0.71 11.54
C ASN A 20 4.32 0.77 10.32
N PHE A 21 3.16 1.43 10.45
CA PHE A 21 2.22 1.60 9.34
C PHE A 21 2.76 2.54 8.26
N THR A 22 3.47 3.59 8.66
CA THR A 22 4.17 4.48 7.71
C THR A 22 5.24 3.72 6.93
N ILE A 23 6.03 2.87 7.60
CA ILE A 23 7.05 2.03 6.95
C ILE A 23 6.38 1.05 5.97
N LEU A 24 5.31 0.36 6.38
CA LEU A 24 4.55 -0.54 5.50
C LEU A 24 4.00 0.19 4.27
N ARG A 25 3.50 1.42 4.45
CA ARG A 25 3.02 2.26 3.35
C ARG A 25 4.15 2.64 2.40
N GLN A 26 5.31 2.99 2.93
CA GLN A 26 6.49 3.31 2.12
C GLN A 26 6.95 2.11 1.30
N ILE A 27 6.98 0.91 1.92
CA ILE A 27 7.31 -0.35 1.25
C ILE A 27 6.31 -0.62 0.12
N ALA A 28 5.00 -0.53 0.39
CA ALA A 28 3.97 -0.74 -0.62
C ALA A 28 4.09 0.23 -1.80
N ILE A 29 4.31 1.52 -1.54
CA ILE A 29 4.52 2.54 -2.59
C ILE A 29 5.76 2.21 -3.43
N ASN A 30 6.87 1.82 -2.79
CA ASN A 30 8.09 1.44 -3.50
C ASN A 30 7.88 0.21 -4.41
N LEU A 31 7.15 -0.81 -3.93
CA LEU A 31 6.78 -1.99 -4.72
C LEU A 31 5.89 -1.63 -5.91
N LEU A 32 4.85 -0.82 -5.70
CA LEU A 32 3.96 -0.35 -6.78
C LEU A 32 4.67 0.58 -7.77
N GLY A 33 5.70 1.29 -7.33
CA GLY A 33 6.60 2.08 -8.17
C GLY A 33 7.53 1.21 -9.03
N LYS A 34 8.06 0.12 -8.46
CA LYS A 34 8.88 -0.87 -9.19
C LYS A 34 8.09 -1.62 -10.26
N GLU A 35 6.79 -1.75 -10.08
CA GLU A 35 5.93 -2.41 -11.04
C GLU A 35 5.74 -1.56 -12.32
N LYS A 36 6.48 -1.86 -13.38
CA LYS A 36 6.43 -1.11 -14.65
C LYS A 36 5.37 -1.58 -15.64
N ARG A 37 4.65 -2.67 -15.35
CA ARG A 37 3.72 -3.32 -16.28
C ARG A 37 2.47 -2.49 -16.53
N VAL A 38 1.88 -1.95 -15.47
CA VAL A 38 0.67 -1.14 -15.58
C VAL A 38 1.09 0.33 -15.52
N LYS A 39 0.93 1.05 -16.64
CA LYS A 39 1.18 2.50 -16.72
C LYS A 39 -0.01 3.30 -16.17
N VAL A 40 -0.42 2.98 -14.94
CA VAL A 40 -1.46 3.74 -14.21
C VAL A 40 -0.87 4.37 -12.96
N GLY A 41 -1.55 5.40 -12.43
CA GLY A 41 -1.15 6.06 -11.19
C GLY A 41 -1.12 5.09 -10.01
N ILE A 42 -0.31 5.41 -9.00
CA ILE A 42 -0.10 4.57 -7.80
C ILE A 42 -1.44 4.21 -7.12
N LYS A 43 -2.38 5.15 -7.06
CA LYS A 43 -3.74 4.91 -6.51
C LYS A 43 -4.51 3.83 -7.29
N ASN A 44 -4.42 3.83 -8.62
CA ASN A 44 -5.08 2.83 -9.46
C ASN A 44 -4.40 1.47 -9.34
N LYS A 45 -3.07 1.43 -9.17
CA LYS A 45 -2.37 0.17 -8.88
C LYS A 45 -2.74 -0.39 -7.52
N GLN A 46 -2.89 0.47 -6.51
CA GLN A 46 -3.42 0.05 -5.20
C GLN A 46 -4.83 -0.53 -5.33
N PHE A 47 -5.70 0.13 -6.09
CA PHE A 47 -7.05 -0.37 -6.33
C PHE A 47 -7.04 -1.71 -7.07
N LEU A 48 -6.22 -1.87 -8.12
CA LEU A 48 -6.03 -3.13 -8.82
C LEU A 48 -5.50 -4.23 -7.89
N ALA A 49 -4.53 -3.93 -7.04
CA ALA A 49 -4.01 -4.88 -6.05
C ALA A 49 -5.05 -5.24 -4.98
N ALA A 50 -5.96 -4.32 -4.63
CA ALA A 50 -7.06 -4.60 -3.71
C ALA A 50 -8.17 -5.44 -4.36
N MET A 51 -8.32 -5.36 -5.68
CA MET A 51 -9.41 -6.00 -6.43
C MET A 51 -8.99 -7.32 -7.09
N ASP A 52 -7.72 -7.49 -7.43
CA ASP A 52 -7.15 -8.66 -8.09
C ASP A 52 -6.00 -9.26 -7.25
N ASN A 53 -6.27 -10.41 -6.65
CA ASN A 53 -5.29 -11.14 -5.84
C ASN A 53 -4.09 -11.67 -6.66
N ASN A 54 -4.26 -11.95 -7.96
CA ASN A 54 -3.13 -12.32 -8.83
C ASN A 54 -2.23 -11.12 -9.09
N TYR A 55 -2.82 -9.92 -9.22
CA TYR A 55 -2.06 -8.69 -9.31
C TYR A 55 -1.31 -8.42 -8.01
N LEU A 56 -1.98 -8.55 -6.87
CA LEU A 56 -1.35 -8.43 -5.55
C LEU A 56 -0.17 -9.39 -5.39
N ALA A 57 -0.34 -10.67 -5.73
CA ALA A 57 0.72 -11.67 -5.62
C ALA A 57 1.92 -11.33 -6.52
N ARG A 58 1.70 -10.80 -7.72
CA ARG A 58 2.78 -10.33 -8.60
C ARG A 58 3.49 -9.11 -8.05
N VAL A 59 2.74 -8.16 -7.48
CA VAL A 59 3.32 -6.98 -6.82
C VAL A 59 4.19 -7.46 -5.66
N LEU A 60 3.70 -8.35 -4.81
CA LEU A 60 4.47 -8.90 -3.68
C LEU A 60 5.68 -9.74 -4.13
N ALA A 61 5.61 -10.40 -5.29
CA ALA A 61 6.74 -11.11 -5.88
C ALA A 61 7.85 -10.19 -6.42
N LEU A 62 7.68 -8.86 -6.40
CA LEU A 62 8.73 -7.89 -6.73
C LEU A 62 9.59 -7.48 -5.51
N ILE A 63 9.34 -8.08 -4.33
CA ILE A 63 10.13 -7.83 -3.11
C ILE A 63 11.47 -8.56 -3.15
#